data_AF-A0A1B8DNL1-F1
#
_entry.id   AF-A0A1B8DNL1-F1
#
_cell.length_a   1.000
_cell.length_b   1.000
_cell.length_c   1.000
_cell.angle_alpha   90.00
_cell.angle_beta   90.00
_cell.angle_gamma   90.00
#
_symmetry.space_group_name_H-M   'P 1'
#
loop_
_entity.id
_entity.type
_entity.pdbx_description
1 polymer ?
#
loop_
_entity_poly.entity_id
_entity_poly.type
_entity_poly.pdbx_seq_one_letter_code
_entity_poly.pdbx_strand_id
1 'polypeptide(L)'
;MSKMRRILQLLCRFKLASNPATPTARVTMFSFTEYPPPPPKDIFDINRAQYEEMLFQRRYVNLHTDTDTPLKTLYRLYEHILLDQNIGMRNEIEYFWNRDKWAVCEIEDPEDDDPIRYAVLSCIPHLLVIAFNANIELGLPRDAPPIMTNDQIDEFRKREKKFETVPEWTKKIEPLEKTLKIPHIKGGVGQGKELEVLDDINDERASVPFKEKNILIWEPHILFI
;
A
#
# COMPACT_ATOMS: atom_id res chain seq x y z
N MET A 1 -19.49 -65.58 -1.60
CA MET A 1 -18.72 -64.36 -1.26
C MET A 1 -17.62 -64.17 -2.30
N SER A 2 -17.77 -63.21 -3.23
CA SER A 2 -16.70 -62.78 -4.13
C SER A 2 -17.07 -61.46 -4.85
N LYS A 3 -16.20 -60.46 -4.67
CA LYS A 3 -15.70 -59.45 -5.63
C LYS A 3 -16.62 -58.54 -6.47
N MET A 4 -16.22 -57.26 -6.39
CA MET A 4 -15.85 -56.34 -7.50
C MET A 4 -16.87 -55.36 -8.11
N ARG A 5 -16.51 -54.08 -7.92
CA ARG A 5 -16.35 -52.98 -8.90
C ARG A 5 -17.57 -52.28 -9.53
N ARG A 6 -17.70 -51.00 -9.14
CA ARG A 6 -18.00 -49.74 -9.90
C ARG A 6 -18.62 -49.88 -11.29
N ILE A 7 -19.64 -49.03 -11.58
CA ILE A 7 -19.68 -48.11 -12.74
C ILE A 7 -20.97 -47.24 -12.80
N LEU A 8 -20.76 -45.95 -13.18
CA LEU A 8 -21.61 -44.95 -13.85
C LEU A 8 -22.74 -44.15 -13.15
N GLN A 9 -22.43 -42.85 -12.98
CA GLN A 9 -23.15 -41.65 -13.46
C GLN A 9 -24.69 -41.69 -13.55
N LEU A 10 -25.34 -40.83 -12.76
CA LEU A 10 -26.67 -40.32 -13.06
C LEU A 10 -26.61 -38.80 -13.27
N LEU A 11 -27.01 -38.40 -14.47
CA LEU A 11 -27.14 -37.04 -14.97
C LEU A 11 -28.20 -36.25 -14.18
N CYS A 12 -27.83 -35.09 -13.64
CA CYS A 12 -28.79 -34.02 -13.36
C CYS A 12 -28.64 -32.94 -14.42
N ARG A 13 -29.62 -32.92 -15.34
CA ARG A 13 -29.87 -31.83 -16.28
C ARG A 13 -30.39 -30.62 -15.51
N PHE A 14 -29.65 -29.51 -15.51
CA PHE A 14 -30.26 -28.19 -15.35
C PHE A 14 -30.04 -27.40 -16.64
N LYS A 15 -31.17 -27.00 -17.25
CA LYS A 15 -31.24 -26.21 -18.47
C LYS A 15 -30.61 -24.84 -18.24
N LEU A 16 -29.64 -24.50 -19.09
CA LEU A 16 -29.20 -23.12 -19.34
C LEU A 16 -30.37 -22.32 -19.92
N ALA A 17 -30.81 -21.28 -19.23
CA ALA A 17 -31.55 -20.18 -19.81
C ALA A 17 -30.53 -19.10 -20.19
N SER A 18 -30.24 -18.98 -21.48
CA SER A 18 -29.44 -17.91 -22.05
C SER A 18 -30.27 -16.64 -22.14
N ASN A 19 -29.94 -15.63 -21.33
CA ASN A 19 -30.36 -14.26 -21.59
C ASN A 19 -29.36 -13.58 -22.54
N PRO A 20 -29.82 -12.79 -23.52
CA PRO A 20 -28.95 -12.12 -24.46
C PRO A 20 -28.13 -11.03 -23.76
N ALA A 21 -26.82 -11.08 -24.01
CA ALA A 21 -25.82 -10.23 -23.39
C ALA A 21 -26.10 -8.73 -23.64
N THR A 22 -26.33 -8.01 -22.56
CA THR A 22 -25.98 -6.58 -22.44
C THR A 22 -24.49 -6.46 -22.74
N PRO A 23 -24.01 -5.47 -23.52
CA PRO A 23 -22.58 -5.34 -23.76
C PRO A 23 -21.91 -4.93 -22.46
N THR A 24 -21.34 -5.91 -21.75
CA THR A 24 -20.42 -5.67 -20.65
C THR A 24 -19.28 -4.85 -21.22
N ALA A 25 -19.22 -3.58 -20.83
CA ALA A 25 -18.08 -2.73 -21.12
C ALA A 25 -16.82 -3.53 -20.76
N ARG A 26 -15.95 -3.73 -21.76
CA ARG A 26 -14.64 -4.33 -21.53
C ARG A 26 -13.91 -3.42 -20.55
N VAL A 27 -13.86 -3.84 -19.29
CA VAL A 27 -12.99 -3.24 -18.28
C VAL A 27 -11.57 -3.45 -18.80
N THR A 28 -10.87 -2.37 -19.08
CA THR A 28 -9.44 -2.37 -19.33
C THR A 28 -8.76 -3.11 -18.19
N MET A 29 -8.12 -4.25 -18.49
CA MET A 29 -7.28 -4.93 -17.51
C MET A 29 -6.09 -4.04 -17.23
N PHE A 30 -6.12 -3.29 -16.13
CA PHE A 30 -4.93 -2.58 -15.66
C PHE A 30 -3.81 -3.59 -15.44
N SER A 31 -2.66 -3.33 -16.05
CA SER A 31 -1.47 -4.17 -15.82
C SER A 31 -0.84 -3.80 -14.49
N PHE A 32 -0.47 -4.79 -13.69
CA PHE A 32 0.25 -4.62 -12.42
C PHE A 32 1.61 -3.93 -12.54
N THR A 33 2.11 -3.80 -13.76
CA THR A 33 3.42 -3.24 -14.08
C THR A 33 3.33 -1.83 -14.66
N GLU A 34 2.13 -1.30 -14.89
CA GLU A 34 1.94 0.04 -15.42
C GLU A 34 2.03 1.07 -14.29
N TYR A 35 2.90 2.06 -14.50
CA TYR A 35 3.09 3.21 -13.63
C TYR A 35 2.90 4.49 -14.46
N PRO A 36 2.32 5.56 -13.89
CA PRO A 36 1.76 5.61 -12.53
C PRO A 36 0.42 4.84 -12.41
N PRO A 37 0.05 4.36 -11.21
CA PRO A 37 -1.29 3.81 -10.97
C PRO A 37 -2.38 4.88 -11.18
N PRO A 38 -3.66 4.49 -11.30
CA PRO A 38 -4.74 5.43 -11.51
C PRO A 38 -4.86 6.48 -10.38
N PRO A 39 -5.42 7.68 -10.67
CA PRO A 39 -5.73 8.69 -9.66
C PRO A 39 -6.66 8.16 -8.56
N PRO A 40 -6.72 8.80 -7.37
CA PRO A 40 -7.52 8.27 -6.25
C PRO A 40 -8.99 8.12 -6.58
N LYS A 41 -9.53 9.07 -7.36
CA LYS A 41 -10.90 9.03 -7.84
C LYS A 41 -11.19 7.74 -8.62
N ASP A 42 -10.29 7.36 -9.52
CA ASP A 42 -10.47 6.15 -10.33
C ASP A 42 -10.36 4.89 -9.45
N ILE A 43 -9.49 4.86 -8.46
CA ILE A 43 -9.38 3.73 -7.52
C ILE A 43 -10.64 3.59 -6.65
N PHE A 44 -11.29 4.69 -6.29
CA PHE A 44 -12.53 4.68 -5.53
C PHE A 44 -13.78 4.42 -6.38
N ASP A 45 -13.82 4.97 -7.60
CA ASP A 45 -14.95 4.89 -8.53
C ASP A 45 -14.96 3.55 -9.29
N ILE A 46 -13.79 3.00 -9.65
CA ILE A 46 -13.65 1.59 -9.98
C ILE A 46 -14.10 0.86 -8.73
N ASN A 47 -15.03 -0.08 -8.87
CA ASN A 47 -15.50 -0.89 -7.75
C ASN A 47 -14.29 -1.33 -6.89
N ARG A 48 -14.13 -0.74 -5.70
CA ARG A 48 -12.96 -0.91 -4.81
C ARG A 48 -12.56 -2.38 -4.69
N ALA A 49 -13.54 -3.27 -4.63
CA ALA A 49 -13.32 -4.72 -4.56
C ALA A 49 -12.63 -5.30 -5.80
N GLN A 50 -12.91 -4.79 -6.99
CA GLN A 50 -12.21 -5.17 -8.22
C GLN A 50 -10.75 -4.71 -8.19
N TYR A 51 -10.48 -3.50 -7.71
CA TYR A 51 -9.11 -3.01 -7.57
C TYR A 51 -8.34 -3.77 -6.48
N GLU A 52 -8.99 -4.10 -5.35
CA GLU A 52 -8.41 -4.97 -4.32
C GLU A 52 -8.09 -6.36 -4.86
N GLU A 53 -8.99 -6.97 -5.63
CA GLU A 53 -8.74 -8.26 -6.29
C GLU A 53 -7.58 -8.16 -7.27
N MET A 54 -7.51 -7.07 -8.04
CA MET A 54 -6.39 -6.75 -8.91
C MET A 54 -5.09 -6.76 -8.07
N LEU A 55 -4.97 -5.95 -7.02
CA LEU A 55 -3.79 -5.94 -6.16
C LEU A 55 -3.46 -7.29 -5.54
N PHE A 56 -4.47 -8.08 -5.17
CA PHE A 56 -4.27 -9.43 -4.64
C PHE A 56 -3.54 -10.34 -5.64
N GLN A 57 -3.83 -10.19 -6.94
CA GLN A 57 -3.12 -10.94 -7.98
C GLN A 57 -1.64 -10.53 -8.14
N ARG A 58 -1.21 -9.39 -7.58
CA ARG A 58 0.21 -8.97 -7.62
C ARG A 58 1.15 -9.95 -6.92
N ARG A 59 0.65 -10.75 -5.97
CA ARG A 59 1.44 -11.80 -5.31
C ARG A 59 1.97 -12.88 -6.26
N TYR A 60 1.43 -12.94 -7.48
CA TYR A 60 1.81 -13.90 -8.51
C TYR A 60 2.74 -13.33 -9.58
N VAL A 61 3.07 -12.03 -9.52
CA VAL A 61 4.08 -11.43 -10.39
C VAL A 61 5.38 -11.24 -9.62
N ASN A 62 6.49 -11.19 -10.35
CA ASN A 62 7.81 -10.96 -9.77
C ASN A 62 8.01 -9.46 -9.53
N LEU A 63 7.47 -8.95 -8.43
CA LEU A 63 7.83 -7.64 -7.89
C LEU A 63 9.16 -7.72 -7.14
N HIS A 64 9.66 -6.59 -6.67
CA HIS A 64 10.79 -6.54 -5.73
C HIS A 64 12.11 -7.05 -6.32
N THR A 65 12.28 -6.97 -7.65
CA THR A 65 13.48 -7.38 -8.38
C THR A 65 14.66 -6.41 -8.15
N ASP A 66 15.85 -6.77 -8.63
CA ASP A 66 17.03 -5.90 -8.56
C ASP A 66 16.91 -4.63 -9.44
N THR A 67 15.90 -4.57 -10.30
CA THR A 67 15.57 -3.42 -11.16
C THR A 67 14.40 -2.58 -10.61
N ASP A 68 13.94 -2.90 -9.41
CA ASP A 68 12.94 -2.10 -8.72
C ASP A 68 13.56 -0.78 -8.23
N THR A 69 12.72 0.22 -7.96
CA THR A 69 13.17 1.56 -7.58
C THR A 69 12.41 2.07 -6.36
N PRO A 70 12.98 3.02 -5.60
CA PRO A 70 12.27 3.69 -4.51
C PRO A 70 10.93 4.29 -4.98
N LEU A 71 10.91 4.88 -6.18
CA LEU A 71 9.72 5.49 -6.75
C LEU A 71 8.61 4.48 -7.07
N LYS A 72 8.94 3.30 -7.62
CA LYS A 72 7.94 2.23 -7.83
C LYS A 72 7.35 1.74 -6.51
N THR A 73 8.17 1.63 -5.46
CA THR A 73 7.69 1.32 -4.11
C THR A 73 6.73 2.39 -3.59
N LEU A 74 7.01 3.67 -3.86
CA LEU A 74 6.13 4.79 -3.50
C LEU A 74 4.73 4.65 -4.12
N TYR A 75 4.67 4.29 -5.40
CA TYR A 75 3.40 4.05 -6.08
C TYR A 75 2.64 2.83 -5.53
N ARG A 76 3.35 1.76 -5.14
CA ARG A 76 2.70 0.60 -4.49
C ARG A 76 2.15 0.95 -3.11
N LEU A 77 2.90 1.73 -2.32
CA LEU A 77 2.44 2.26 -1.04
C LEU A 77 1.21 3.16 -1.22
N TYR A 78 1.20 4.02 -2.24
CA TYR A 78 0.06 4.86 -2.59
C TYR A 78 -1.22 4.02 -2.77
N GLU A 79 -1.17 2.94 -3.54
CA GLU A 79 -2.33 2.08 -3.76
C GLU A 79 -2.79 1.38 -2.48
N HIS A 80 -1.86 0.90 -1.66
CA HIS A 80 -2.19 0.26 -0.39
C HIS A 80 -2.77 1.23 0.63
N ILE A 81 -2.30 2.49 0.66
CA ILE A 81 -2.82 3.55 1.52
C ILE A 81 -4.25 3.91 1.13
N LEU A 82 -4.52 4.11 -0.17
CA LEU A 82 -5.88 4.45 -0.64
C LEU A 82 -6.91 3.37 -0.31
N LEU A 83 -6.47 2.10 -0.27
CA LEU A 83 -7.34 0.96 -0.03
C LEU A 83 -7.29 0.46 1.41
N ASP A 84 -6.56 1.15 2.29
CA ASP A 84 -6.37 0.77 3.69
C ASP A 84 -5.90 -0.69 3.87
N GLN A 85 -4.98 -1.12 2.99
CA GLN A 85 -4.45 -2.48 2.97
C GLN A 85 -3.22 -2.60 3.88
N ASN A 86 -3.45 -2.67 5.19
CA ASN A 86 -2.38 -2.69 6.21
C ASN A 86 -1.28 -3.72 5.95
N ILE A 87 -1.63 -4.95 5.52
CA ILE A 87 -0.63 -5.99 5.22
C ILE A 87 0.23 -5.58 4.01
N GLY A 88 -0.39 -5.05 2.96
CA GLY A 88 0.33 -4.57 1.77
C GLY A 88 1.24 -3.39 2.09
N MET A 89 0.73 -2.40 2.84
CA MET A 89 1.53 -1.26 3.30
C MET A 89 2.76 -1.73 4.07
N ARG A 90 2.57 -2.58 5.10
CA ARG A 90 3.67 -3.09 5.91
C ARG A 90 4.72 -3.83 5.06
N ASN A 91 4.29 -4.70 4.15
CA ASN A 91 5.21 -5.44 3.29
C ASN A 91 6.06 -4.51 2.41
N GLU A 92 5.47 -3.45 1.84
CA GLU A 92 6.21 -2.49 1.02
C GLU A 92 7.13 -1.59 1.87
N ILE A 93 6.73 -1.21 3.09
CA ILE A 93 7.58 -0.47 4.03
C ILE A 93 8.79 -1.34 4.44
N GLU A 94 8.56 -2.61 4.82
CA GLU A 94 9.63 -3.56 5.16
C GLU A 94 10.53 -3.86 3.96
N TYR A 95 9.96 -3.95 2.76
CA TYR A 95 10.72 -4.12 1.53
C TYR A 95 11.67 -2.92 1.30
N PHE A 96 11.14 -1.69 1.36
CA PHE A 96 11.96 -0.47 1.27
C PHE A 96 13.01 -0.47 2.37
N TRP A 97 12.63 -0.84 3.59
CA TRP A 97 13.55 -0.94 4.71
C TRP A 97 14.73 -1.89 4.37
N ASN A 98 14.48 -3.04 3.78
CA ASN A 98 15.58 -3.96 3.46
C ASN A 98 16.44 -3.54 2.25
N ARG A 99 16.19 -2.37 1.65
CA ARG A 99 17.05 -1.75 0.63
C ARG A 99 17.95 -0.68 1.28
N ASP A 100 19.06 -1.12 1.86
CA ASP A 100 20.05 -0.27 2.56
C ASP A 100 20.59 0.90 1.73
N LYS A 101 20.66 0.76 0.41
CA LYS A 101 21.08 1.80 -0.54
C LYS A 101 19.99 2.81 -0.88
N TRP A 102 18.75 2.60 -0.44
CA TRP A 102 17.65 3.51 -0.71
C TRP A 102 17.46 4.44 0.49
N ALA A 103 18.03 5.65 0.39
CA ALA A 103 17.75 6.72 1.34
C ALA A 103 16.40 7.36 1.01
N VAL A 104 15.62 7.70 2.04
CA VAL A 104 14.28 8.29 1.83
C VAL A 104 14.40 9.66 1.16
N CYS A 105 15.43 10.44 1.50
CA CYS A 105 15.65 11.77 0.92
C CYS A 105 16.07 11.77 -0.56
N GLU A 106 16.49 10.61 -1.08
CA GLU A 106 16.94 10.43 -2.47
C GLU A 106 15.84 9.88 -3.39
N ILE A 107 14.61 9.71 -2.89
CA ILE A 107 13.47 9.32 -3.73
C ILE A 107 13.25 10.40 -4.80
N GLU A 108 13.38 10.00 -6.06
CA GLU A 108 13.18 10.86 -7.23
C GLU A 108 11.78 11.50 -7.23
N ASP A 109 11.71 12.75 -7.68
CA ASP A 109 10.45 13.45 -7.88
C ASP A 109 9.68 12.78 -9.03
N PRO A 110 8.44 12.30 -8.81
CA PRO A 110 7.66 11.68 -9.88
C PRO A 110 7.24 12.65 -10.99
N GLU A 111 7.25 13.97 -10.73
CA GLU A 111 6.67 14.99 -11.64
C GLU A 111 5.26 14.60 -12.12
N ASP A 112 4.45 14.09 -11.18
CA ASP A 112 3.18 13.43 -11.46
C ASP A 112 2.14 14.41 -12.03
N ASP A 113 1.48 14.01 -13.11
CA ASP A 113 0.54 14.85 -13.86
C ASP A 113 -0.83 14.98 -13.19
N ASP A 114 -1.19 14.07 -12.28
CA ASP A 114 -2.40 14.14 -11.49
C ASP A 114 -2.11 14.82 -10.14
N PRO A 115 -2.64 16.02 -9.87
CA PRO A 115 -2.30 16.77 -8.66
C PRO A 115 -2.76 16.07 -7.37
N ILE A 116 -3.80 15.23 -7.44
CA ILE A 116 -4.33 14.53 -6.26
C ILE A 116 -3.39 13.36 -5.91
N ARG A 117 -3.02 12.54 -6.90
CA ARG A 117 -2.03 11.47 -6.76
C ARG A 117 -0.69 12.04 -6.30
N TYR A 118 -0.24 13.15 -6.88
CA TYR A 118 1.00 13.80 -6.50
C TYR A 118 1.01 14.25 -5.04
N ALA A 119 -0.08 14.86 -4.56
CA ALA A 119 -0.23 15.25 -3.17
C ALA A 119 -0.17 14.03 -2.22
N VAL A 120 -0.85 12.93 -2.55
CA VAL A 120 -0.78 11.68 -1.76
C VAL A 120 0.65 11.13 -1.76
N LEU A 121 1.30 11.04 -2.93
CA LEU A 121 2.69 10.57 -3.04
C LEU A 121 3.64 11.41 -2.19
N SER A 122 3.45 12.73 -2.11
CA SER A 122 4.29 13.62 -1.28
C SER A 122 4.19 13.34 0.24
N CYS A 123 3.11 12.70 0.68
CA CYS A 123 2.91 12.34 2.09
C CYS A 123 3.65 11.04 2.47
N ILE A 124 3.90 10.15 1.52
CA ILE A 124 4.44 8.81 1.81
C ILE A 124 5.90 8.86 2.32
N PRO A 125 6.82 9.70 1.80
CA PRO A 125 8.15 9.82 2.38
C PRO A 125 8.14 10.27 3.84
N HIS A 126 7.14 11.07 4.25
CA HIS A 126 6.98 11.45 5.66
C HIS A 126 6.63 10.23 6.52
N LEU A 127 5.74 9.34 6.05
CA LEU A 127 5.43 8.09 6.73
C LEU A 127 6.67 7.19 6.86
N LEU A 128 7.46 7.06 5.78
CA LEU A 128 8.70 6.28 5.79
C LEU A 128 9.70 6.84 6.81
N VAL A 129 9.89 8.16 6.84
CA VAL A 129 10.76 8.82 7.83
C VAL A 129 10.32 8.53 9.25
N ILE A 130 9.00 8.63 9.55
CA ILE A 130 8.47 8.32 10.89
C ILE A 130 8.77 6.86 11.26
N ALA A 131 8.43 5.92 10.40
CA ALA A 131 8.63 4.50 10.66
C ALA A 131 10.12 4.15 10.82
N PHE A 132 10.97 4.69 9.96
CA PHE A 132 12.39 4.36 9.92
C PHE A 132 13.14 4.99 11.10
N ASN A 133 12.84 6.25 11.40
CA ASN A 133 13.47 6.94 12.51
C ASN A 133 13.06 6.34 13.86
N ALA A 134 11.83 5.80 14.00
CA ALA A 134 11.44 5.04 15.19
C ALA A 134 12.36 3.82 15.43
N ASN A 135 12.70 3.07 14.38
CA ASN A 135 13.63 1.94 14.48
C ASN A 135 15.07 2.39 14.77
N ILE A 136 15.52 3.45 14.11
CA ILE A 136 16.85 4.04 14.36
C ILE A 136 16.96 4.57 15.81
N GLU A 137 15.88 5.12 16.37
CA GLU A 137 15.83 5.55 17.76
C GLU A 137 16.03 4.38 18.74
N LEU A 138 15.47 3.22 18.42
CA LEU A 138 15.67 1.95 19.17
C LEU A 138 17.08 1.36 19.00
N GLY A 139 17.90 1.95 18.13
CA GLY A 139 19.27 1.52 17.82
C GLY A 139 19.33 0.44 16.74
N LEU A 140 18.28 0.33 15.91
CA LEU A 140 18.24 -0.58 14.76
C LEU A 140 18.57 0.20 13.48
N PRO A 141 19.80 0.09 12.93
CA PRO A 141 20.13 0.74 11.68
C PRO A 141 19.54 0.00 10.47
N ARG A 142 19.51 0.67 9.31
CA ARG A 142 18.99 0.15 8.04
C ARG A 142 19.68 -1.14 7.58
N ASP A 143 20.96 -1.31 7.93
CA ASP A 143 21.81 -2.47 7.58
C ASP A 143 21.73 -3.63 8.60
N ALA A 144 20.86 -3.52 9.61
CA ALA A 144 20.67 -4.57 10.59
C ALA A 144 20.01 -5.82 9.94
N PRO A 145 20.52 -7.05 10.22
CA PRO A 145 19.88 -8.25 9.72
C PRO A 145 18.53 -8.50 10.43
N PRO A 146 17.56 -9.17 9.78
CA PRO A 146 16.24 -9.42 10.37
C PRO A 146 16.25 -10.27 11.65
N ILE A 147 17.29 -11.08 11.84
CA ILE A 147 17.48 -11.91 13.03
C ILE A 147 18.83 -11.54 13.63
N MET A 148 18.79 -11.11 14.89
CA MET A 148 19.96 -10.65 15.64
C MET A 148 20.04 -11.33 17.00
N THR A 149 21.27 -11.53 17.48
CA THR A 149 21.52 -11.86 18.89
C THR A 149 21.46 -10.60 19.75
N ASN A 150 21.35 -10.78 21.07
CA ASN A 150 21.41 -9.64 22.01
C ASN A 150 22.72 -8.86 21.89
N ASP A 151 23.85 -9.56 21.71
CA ASP A 151 25.16 -8.93 21.55
C ASP A 151 25.20 -8.04 20.29
N GLN A 152 24.63 -8.50 19.17
CA GLN A 152 24.53 -7.71 17.94
C GLN A 152 23.66 -6.46 18.15
N ILE A 153 22.52 -6.58 18.83
CA ILE A 153 21.64 -5.45 19.15
C ILE A 153 22.40 -4.40 19.99
N ASP A 154 23.15 -4.84 21.00
CA ASP A 154 23.93 -3.96 21.87
C ASP A 154 25.09 -3.29 21.13
N GLU A 155 25.69 -3.95 20.13
CA GLU A 155 26.65 -3.32 19.23
C GLU A 155 26.00 -2.28 18.32
N PHE A 156 24.84 -2.56 17.74
CA PHE A 156 24.12 -1.61 16.88
C PHE A 156 23.70 -0.35 17.64
N ARG A 157 23.22 -0.49 18.89
CA ARG A 157 22.85 0.64 19.76
C ARG A 157 24.00 1.60 20.07
N LYS A 158 25.25 1.15 19.96
CA LYS A 158 26.45 1.99 20.15
C LYS A 158 26.84 2.75 18.89
N ARG A 159 26.34 2.36 17.72
CA ARG A 159 26.63 3.05 16.45
C ARG A 159 25.98 4.43 16.46
N GLU A 160 26.56 5.35 15.69
CA GLU A 160 25.94 6.64 15.43
C GLU A 160 24.62 6.46 14.69
N LYS A 161 23.58 7.16 15.14
CA LYS A 161 22.24 7.10 14.53
C LYS A 161 22.22 7.94 13.26
N LYS A 162 22.01 7.28 12.12
CA LYS A 162 21.79 7.95 10.82
C LYS A 162 20.29 8.06 10.57
N PHE A 163 19.71 9.23 10.88
CA PHE A 163 18.30 9.51 10.66
C PHE A 163 17.97 9.79 9.19
N GLU A 164 16.77 9.37 8.78
CA GLU A 164 16.19 9.63 7.47
C GLU A 164 15.50 10.99 7.46
N THR A 165 15.44 11.59 6.27
CA THR A 165 14.73 12.85 6.03
C THR A 165 13.93 12.75 4.73
N VAL A 166 12.94 13.63 4.57
CA VAL A 166 12.09 13.63 3.37
C VAL A 166 12.80 14.27 2.18
N PRO A 167 12.49 13.85 0.93
CA PRO A 167 12.98 14.53 -0.27
C PRO A 167 12.54 16.00 -0.33
N GLU A 168 13.38 16.86 -0.90
CA GLU A 168 13.08 18.30 -1.04
C GLU A 168 11.85 18.58 -1.90
N TRP A 169 11.52 17.72 -2.88
CA TRP A 169 10.35 17.92 -3.73
C TRP A 169 9.03 17.87 -2.93
N THR A 170 8.95 17.03 -1.90
CA THR A 170 7.74 16.88 -1.07
C THR A 170 7.32 18.18 -0.37
N LYS A 171 8.29 19.05 -0.07
CA LYS A 171 8.09 20.34 0.59
C LYS A 171 7.49 21.39 -0.34
N LYS A 172 7.64 21.23 -1.66
CA LYS A 172 7.17 22.17 -2.68
C LYS A 172 5.72 21.92 -3.11
N ILE A 173 5.15 20.79 -2.69
CA ILE A 173 3.80 20.42 -3.08
C ILE A 173 2.80 21.18 -2.23
N GLU A 174 1.98 22.01 -2.85
CA GLU A 174 0.95 22.77 -2.16
C GLU A 174 -0.20 21.86 -1.70
N PRO A 175 -0.92 22.22 -0.62
CA PRO A 175 -2.12 21.51 -0.21
C PRO A 175 -3.19 21.52 -1.31
N LEU A 176 -4.02 20.47 -1.36
CA LEU A 176 -5.11 20.37 -2.32
C LEU A 176 -6.15 21.48 -2.11
N GLU A 177 -6.69 22.03 -3.20
CA GLU A 177 -7.78 23.03 -3.15
C GLU A 177 -9.04 22.46 -2.49
N LYS A 178 -9.34 21.20 -2.77
CA LYS A 178 -10.47 20.46 -2.19
C LYS A 178 -9.96 19.33 -1.33
N THR A 179 -10.57 19.17 -0.15
CA THR A 179 -10.20 18.11 0.77
C THR A 179 -10.44 16.75 0.14
N LEU A 180 -9.38 15.96 0.00
CA LEU A 180 -9.49 14.55 -0.35
C LEU A 180 -9.81 13.76 0.91
N LYS A 181 -10.89 12.98 0.92
CA LYS A 181 -11.22 12.08 2.02
C LYS A 181 -10.93 10.64 1.60
N ILE A 182 -10.07 9.94 2.34
CA ILE A 182 -9.69 8.54 2.05
C ILE A 182 -10.38 7.62 3.06
N PRO A 183 -11.23 6.65 2.64
CA PRO A 183 -11.94 5.77 3.55
C PRO A 183 -11.05 4.67 4.15
N HIS A 184 -11.17 4.45 5.46
CA HIS A 184 -10.53 3.39 6.24
C HIS A 184 -11.49 2.21 6.48
N ILE A 185 -10.96 0.99 6.64
CA ILE A 185 -11.75 -0.22 6.92
C ILE A 185 -11.97 -0.32 8.43
N LYS A 186 -13.22 -0.17 8.85
CA LYS A 186 -13.64 -0.33 10.24
C LYS A 186 -13.76 -1.82 10.60
N GLY A 187 -13.12 -2.21 11.70
CA GLY A 187 -13.18 -3.56 12.25
C GLY A 187 -12.06 -4.48 11.75
N GLY A 188 -11.55 -5.32 12.64
CA GLY A 188 -10.47 -6.26 12.33
C GLY A 188 -10.89 -7.43 11.44
N VAL A 189 -9.89 -8.23 11.03
CA VAL A 189 -10.06 -9.42 10.16
C VAL A 189 -11.23 -10.29 10.62
N GLY A 190 -12.25 -10.44 9.77
CA GLY A 190 -13.37 -11.38 9.98
C GLY A 190 -14.68 -10.76 10.47
N GLN A 191 -14.73 -9.46 10.77
CA GLN A 191 -15.99 -8.70 10.83
C GLN A 191 -16.18 -7.96 9.50
N GLY A 192 -17.42 -7.73 9.05
CA GLY A 192 -17.68 -7.13 7.74
C GLY A 192 -16.85 -5.86 7.52
N LYS A 193 -16.26 -5.71 6.33
CA LYS A 193 -15.47 -4.52 5.94
C LYS A 193 -16.41 -3.32 5.76
N GLU A 194 -16.76 -2.62 6.83
CA GLU A 194 -17.44 -1.33 6.73
C GLU A 194 -16.40 -0.24 6.47
N LEU A 195 -16.70 0.70 5.59
CA LEU A 195 -15.81 1.84 5.33
C LEU A 195 -16.20 3.02 6.22
N GLU A 196 -15.24 3.54 6.97
CA GLU A 196 -15.35 4.78 7.73
C GLU A 196 -14.60 5.90 7.00
N VAL A 197 -15.22 7.07 6.93
CA VAL A 197 -14.60 8.29 6.40
C VAL A 197 -14.60 9.30 7.53
N LEU A 198 -13.44 9.89 7.83
CA LEU A 198 -13.36 10.95 8.83
C LEU A 198 -14.07 12.21 8.31
N ASP A 199 -14.71 12.94 9.23
CA ASP A 199 -15.49 14.14 8.88
C ASP A 199 -14.81 15.45 9.23
N ASP A 200 -13.88 15.44 10.19
CA ASP A 200 -13.14 16.61 10.65
C ASP A 200 -11.65 16.45 10.40
N ILE A 201 -11.04 17.48 9.81
CA ILE A 201 -9.59 17.56 9.61
C ILE A 201 -8.82 17.66 10.93
N ASN A 202 -9.50 17.97 12.03
CA ASN A 202 -8.95 18.02 13.38
C ASN A 202 -9.21 16.77 14.21
N ASP A 203 -9.76 15.71 13.61
CA ASP A 203 -9.86 14.40 14.27
C ASP A 203 -8.45 13.95 14.72
N GLU A 204 -8.33 13.52 15.97
CA GLU A 204 -7.06 13.08 16.57
C GLU A 204 -6.48 11.84 15.88
N ARG A 205 -7.32 11.07 15.18
CA ARG A 205 -6.93 9.92 14.39
C ARG A 205 -6.41 10.30 13.01
N ALA A 206 -6.56 11.57 12.60
CA ALA A 206 -6.15 12.01 11.27
C ALA A 206 -4.63 12.07 11.14
N SER A 207 -4.12 11.64 9.99
CA SER A 207 -2.68 11.64 9.75
C SER A 207 -2.13 13.05 9.56
N VAL A 208 -1.10 13.41 10.34
CA VAL A 208 -0.46 14.74 10.29
C VAL A 208 0.10 15.07 8.90
N PRO A 209 0.96 14.23 8.27
CA PRO A 209 1.52 14.58 6.95
C PRO A 209 0.46 14.72 5.86
N PHE A 210 -0.65 13.97 5.95
CA PHE A 210 -1.76 14.07 5.00
C PHE A 210 -2.61 15.32 5.25
N LYS A 211 -2.87 15.64 6.52
CA LYS A 211 -3.59 16.84 6.93
C LYS A 211 -2.92 18.11 6.39
N GLU A 212 -1.60 18.18 6.44
CA GLU A 212 -0.83 19.30 5.88
C GLU A 212 -1.05 19.49 4.37
N LYS A 213 -1.44 18.43 3.64
CA LYS A 213 -1.77 18.49 2.20
C LYS A 213 -3.28 18.58 1.93
N ASN A 214 -4.09 18.89 2.95
CA ASN A 214 -5.55 18.89 2.87
C ASN A 214 -6.12 17.51 2.46
N ILE A 215 -5.50 16.43 2.94
CA ILE A 215 -5.97 15.06 2.76
C ILE A 215 -6.38 14.52 4.13
N LEU A 216 -7.60 14.02 4.23
CA LEU A 216 -8.18 13.47 5.45
C LEU A 216 -8.21 11.95 5.36
N ILE A 217 -7.33 11.32 6.13
CA ILE A 217 -7.18 9.87 6.27
C ILE A 217 -6.90 9.53 7.74
N TRP A 218 -7.35 8.36 8.19
CA TRP A 218 -6.91 7.78 9.46
C TRP A 218 -5.40 7.49 9.37
N GLU A 219 -4.63 7.86 10.39
CA GLU A 219 -3.21 7.54 10.54
C GLU A 219 -2.90 6.09 10.13
N PRO A 220 -2.18 5.89 9.01
CA PRO A 220 -1.86 4.55 8.54
C PRO A 220 -0.99 3.80 9.54
N HIS A 221 -1.19 2.48 9.66
CA HIS A 221 -0.35 1.64 10.51
C HIS A 221 1.03 1.40 9.89
N ILE A 222 1.98 2.28 10.19
CA ILE A 222 3.30 2.33 9.54
C ILE A 222 4.46 1.76 10.38
N LEU A 223 4.27 1.64 11.69
CA LEU A 223 5.34 1.18 12.58
C LEU A 223 5.51 -0.34 12.48
N PHE A 224 6.77 -0.78 12.40
CA PHE A 224 7.17 -2.18 12.34
C PHE A 224 8.50 -2.34 13.10
N ILE A 225 8.68 -3.47 13.75
CA ILE A 225 9.90 -3.87 14.48
C ILE A 225 10.25 -5.29 14.06
#